data_AF-A0A7V3JQP4-F1
#
_entry.id   AF-A0A7V3JQP4-F1
#
_cell.length_a   1.000
_cell.length_b   1.000
_cell.length_c   1.000
_cell.angle_alpha   90.00
_cell.angle_beta   90.00
_cell.angle_gamma   90.00
#
_symmetry.space_group_name_H-M   'P 1'
#
loop_
_entity.id
_entity.type
_entity.pdbx_description
1 polymer ?
#
loop_
_entity_poly.entity_id
_entity_poly.type
_entity_poly.pdbx_seq_one_letter_code
_entity_poly.pdbx_strand_id
1 'polypeptide(L)' 'MVEGRQRDQWNHTAQLLAMVYNAFRGKGQRALGPVDFHPLVKKPTAAMTLKQLSELGILKSPKQ' A
#
# COMPACT_ATOMS: atom_id res chain seq x y z
N MET A 1 -8.76 -14.55 21.40
CA MET A 1 -8.53 -13.29 20.66
C MET A 1 -7.15 -13.29 20.00
N VAL A 2 -6.92 -14.11 18.97
CA VAL A 2 -5.60 -14.24 18.31
C VAL A 2 -5.35 -13.10 17.31
N GLU A 3 -6.41 -12.63 16.66
CA GLU A 3 -6.34 -11.58 15.63
C GLU A 3 -5.96 -10.21 16.21
N GLY A 4 -6.45 -9.85 17.39
CA GLY A 4 -6.06 -8.61 18.09
C GLY A 4 -4.56 -8.60 18.42
N ARG A 5 -4.04 -9.72 18.94
CA ARG A 5 -2.61 -9.87 19.28
C ARG A 5 -1.71 -9.75 18.05
N GLN A 6 -2.10 -10.31 16.91
CA GLN A 6 -1.36 -10.14 15.65
C GLN A 6 -1.38 -8.69 15.17
N ARG A 7 -2.53 -8.01 15.30
CA ARG A 7 -2.67 -6.60 14.92
C ARG A 7 -1.74 -5.70 15.76
N ASP A 8 -1.69 -5.93 17.07
CA ASP A 8 -0.81 -5.19 17.96
C ASP A 8 0.68 -5.45 17.70
N GLN A 9 1.06 -6.68 17.36
CA GLN A 9 2.44 -6.97 16.95
C GLN A 9 2.84 -6.20 15.69
N TRP A 10 1.94 -6.14 14.70
CA TRP A 10 2.19 -5.41 13.46
C TRP A 10 2.17 -3.88 13.64
N ASN A 11 1.44 -3.35 14.62
CA ASN A 11 1.48 -1.92 14.94
C ASN A 11 2.90 -1.46 15.29
N HIS A 12 3.61 -2.21 16.13
CA HIS A 12 4.98 -1.89 16.52
C HIS A 12 5.94 -1.95 15.31
N THR A 13 5.89 -3.03 14.54
CA THR A 13 6.73 -3.20 13.34
C THR A 13 6.49 -2.10 12.32
N ALA A 14 5.22 -1.75 12.07
CA ALA A 14 4.85 -0.70 11.13
C ALA A 14 5.37 0.68 11.53
N GLN A 15 5.39 0.98 12.85
CA GLN A 15 5.96 2.23 13.36
C GLN A 15 7.47 2.33 13.11
N LEU A 16 8.22 1.25 13.39
CA LEU A 16 9.66 1.21 13.13
C LEU A 16 9.98 1.39 11.64
N LEU A 17 9.24 0.71 10.77
CA LEU A 17 9.43 0.82 9.32
C LEU A 17 9.14 2.23 8.80
N ALA A 18 8.07 2.86 9.27
CA ALA A 18 7.75 4.24 8.91
C ALA A 18 8.85 5.21 9.37
N MET A 19 9.39 5.03 10.58
CA MET A 19 10.48 5.85 11.11
C MET A 19 11.75 5.70 10.26
N VAL A 20 12.19 4.46 10.02
CA VAL A 20 13.39 4.17 9.22
C VAL A 20 13.23 4.72 7.81
N TYR A 21 12.12 4.45 7.12
CA TYR A 21 11.89 4.99 5.78
C TYR A 21 11.99 6.53 5.76
N ASN A 22 11.32 7.20 6.70
CA ASN A 22 11.30 8.66 6.72
C ASN A 22 12.66 9.28 7.08
N ALA A 23 13.51 8.57 7.83
CA ALA A 23 14.86 9.02 8.12
C ALA A 23 15.77 9.00 6.88
N PHE A 24 15.54 8.06 5.96
CA PHE A 24 16.38 7.86 4.76
C PHE A 24 15.71 8.29 3.44
N ARG A 25 14.48 8.84 3.49
CA ARG A 25 13.77 9.25 2.27
C ARG A 25 14.50 10.41 1.57
N GLY A 26 14.48 10.39 0.24
CA GLY A 26 15.05 11.45 -0.59
C GLY A 26 14.25 12.75 -0.53
N LYS A 27 14.88 13.87 -0.92
CA LYS A 27 14.19 15.16 -1.05
C LYS A 27 13.05 15.05 -2.07
N GLY A 28 11.86 15.49 -1.69
CA GLY A 28 10.65 15.42 -2.51
C GLY A 28 9.89 14.08 -2.45
N GLN A 29 10.40 13.06 -1.76
CA GLN A 29 9.63 11.83 -1.53
C GLN A 29 8.55 12.03 -0.46
N ARG A 30 7.38 11.42 -0.68
CA ARG A 30 6.24 11.46 0.25
C ARG A 30 6.61 10.82 1.58
N ALA A 31 6.19 11.46 2.68
CA ALA A 31 6.22 10.85 4.00
C ALA A 31 5.29 9.62 4.08
N LEU A 32 5.77 8.52 4.62
CA LEU A 32 4.95 7.32 4.86
C LEU A 32 4.60 7.21 6.35
N GLY A 33 3.37 6.79 6.64
CA GLY A 33 2.91 6.50 7.98
C GLY A 33 2.89 5.00 8.28
N PRO A 34 2.67 4.59 9.54
CA PRO A 34 2.58 3.17 9.90
C PRO A 34 1.52 2.40 9.09
N VAL A 35 0.41 3.07 8.75
CA VAL A 35 -0.67 2.47 7.93
C VAL A 35 -0.21 2.05 6.53
N ASP A 36 0.84 2.67 5.98
CA ASP A 36 1.42 2.28 4.69
C ASP A 36 2.19 0.94 4.77
N PHE A 37 2.59 0.52 5.99
CA PHE A 37 3.37 -0.70 6.25
C PHE A 37 2.59 -1.79 6.99
N HIS A 38 1.40 -1.49 7.49
CA HIS A 38 0.60 -2.44 8.26
C HIS A 38 -0.13 -3.44 7.32
N PRO A 39 0.13 -4.76 7.40
CA PRO A 39 -0.37 -5.73 6.40
C PRO A 39 -1.89 -5.91 6.43
N LEU A 40 -2.51 -5.71 7.60
CA LEU A 40 -3.96 -5.83 7.76
C LEU A 40 -4.73 -4.54 7.41
N VAL A 41 -4.04 -3.47 7.00
CA VAL A 41 -4.70 -2.27 6.47
C VAL A 41 -5.01 -2.51 5.01
N LYS A 42 -6.31 -2.51 4.67
CA LYS A 42 -6.75 -2.54 3.28
C LYS A 42 -6.29 -1.25 2.61
N LYS A 43 -5.22 -1.33 1.83
CA LYS A 43 -4.83 -0.22 0.95
C LYS A 43 -5.97 -0.03 -0.05
N PRO A 44 -6.43 1.21 -0.29
CA PRO A 44 -7.30 1.46 -1.41
C PRO A 44 -6.53 1.02 -2.66
N THR A 45 -6.97 -0.08 -3.26
CA THR A 45 -6.50 -0.49 -4.59
C THR A 45 -6.73 0.73 -5.47
N ALA A 46 -5.66 1.29 -6.05
CA ALA A 46 -5.82 2.34 -7.03
C ALA A 46 -6.83 1.81 -8.04
N ALA A 47 -7.99 2.47 -8.14
CA ALA A 47 -9.03 2.07 -9.07
C ALA A 47 -8.46 2.29 -10.47
N MET A 48 -7.82 1.26 -11.02
CA MET A 48 -7.32 1.30 -12.38
C MET A 48 -8.54 1.42 -13.27
N THR A 49 -8.56 2.48 -14.06
CA THR A 49 -9.63 2.69 -15.01
C THR A 49 -9.59 1.57 -16.06
N LEU A 50 -10.75 1.23 -16.64
CA LEU A 50 -10.84 0.21 -17.68
C LEU A 50 -9.90 0.50 -18.86
N LYS A 51 -9.64 1.78 -19.16
CA LYS A 51 -8.66 2.20 -20.15
C LYS A 51 -7.24 1.75 -19.81
N GLN A 52 -6.79 1.99 -18.57
CA GLN A 52 -5.46 1.55 -18.11
C GLN A 52 -5.31 0.03 -18.12
N LEU A 53 -6.37 -0.72 -17.81
CA LEU A 53 -6.37 -2.19 -17.91
C LEU A 53 -6.33 -2.69 -19.37
N SER A 54 -6.94 -1.94 -20.30
CA SER A 54 -6.85 -2.24 -21.73
C SER A 54 -5.47 -1.92 -22.32
N GLU A 55 -4.85 -0.81 -21.90
CA GLU A 55 -3.50 -0.40 -22.32
C GLU A 55 -2.42 -1.38 -21.83
N LEU A 56 -2.63 -2.00 -20.67
CA LEU A 56 -1.77 -3.04 -20.13
C LEU A 56 -2.01 -4.42 -20.74
N GLY A 57 -2.90 -4.54 -21.72
CA GLY A 57 -3.21 -5.81 -22.40
C GLY A 57 -3.94 -6.84 -21.53
N ILE A 58 -4.40 -6.45 -20.33
CA ILE A 58 -5.13 -7.32 -19.40
C ILE A 58 -6.55 -7.55 -19.93
N LEU A 59 -7.15 -6.54 -20.56
CA LEU A 59 -8.45 -6.62 -21.19
C LEU A 59 -8.34 -6.47 -22.70
N LYS A 60 -8.92 -7.41 -23.45
CA LYS A 60 -9.14 -7.25 -24.89
C LYS A 60 -10.14 -6.12 -25.09
N SER A 61 -9.74 -5.07 -25.80
CA SER A 61 -10.65 -4.00 -26.22
C SER A 61 -11.85 -4.61 -26.94
N PRO A 62 -13.09 -4.21 -26.61
CA PRO A 62 -14.24 -4.64 -27.38
C PRO A 62 -14.06 -4.13 -28.80
N LYS A 63 -13.98 -5.06 -29.76
CA LYS A 63 -14.02 -4.73 -31.19
C LYS A 63 -15.30 -3.93 -31.45
N GLN A 64 -15.13 -2.71 -31.97
CA GLN A 64 -16.20 -1.97 -32.65
C GLN A 64 -16.73 -2.78 -33.82
#